data_AF-A0A9E1ZCU5-F1
#
_entry.id   AF-A0A9E1ZCU5-F1
#
_cell.length_a   1.000
_cell.length_b   1.000
_cell.length_c   1.000
_cell.angle_alpha   90.00
_cell.angle_beta   90.00
_cell.angle_gamma   90.00
#
_symmetry.space_group_name_H-M   'P 1'
#
loop_
_entity.id
_entity.type
_entity.pdbx_description
1 polymer ?
#
loop_
_entity_poly.entity_id
_entity_poly.type
_entity_poly.pdbx_seq_one_letter_code
_entity_poly.pdbx_strand_id
1 'polypeptide(L)'
;MALFPSRTLAEDLSDAELEEEFALLLKKRRRSKSTFIFTLFLIACMGVFFLFWDRIVILIRSGESGVLYDVFSGTDMEEIYGEGLHIIWPWNRMHVYNVRLQTKERTFQLLTRGG
;
A
#
# COMPACT_ATOMS: atom_id res chain seq x y z
N MET A 1 57.29 26.94 54.37
CA MET A 1 55.83 26.90 54.20
C MET A 1 55.54 26.82 52.70
N ALA A 2 55.74 25.63 52.11
CA ALA A 2 55.47 25.38 50.70
C ALA A 2 54.10 24.70 50.63
N LEU A 3 53.10 25.42 50.15
CA LEU A 3 51.78 24.88 49.86
C LEU A 3 51.94 23.96 48.64
N PHE A 4 52.01 22.66 48.87
CA PHE A 4 51.81 21.68 47.81
C PHE A 4 50.31 21.67 47.47
N PRO A 5 49.86 22.07 46.26
CA PRO A 5 48.54 21.67 45.81
C PRO A 5 48.62 20.16 45.51
N SER A 6 48.10 19.41 46.46
CA SER A 6 48.11 17.96 46.57
C SER A 6 47.09 17.33 45.61
N ARG A 7 47.57 16.55 44.63
CA ARG A 7 46.93 15.37 43.98
C ARG A 7 45.48 15.41 43.45
N THR A 8 44.63 16.35 43.80
CA THR A 8 43.20 16.34 43.46
C THR A 8 42.95 16.73 42.01
N LEU A 9 43.71 17.68 41.45
CA LEU A 9 43.49 18.16 40.08
C LEU A 9 43.87 17.17 38.98
N ALA A 10 44.71 16.16 39.26
CA ALA A 10 45.13 15.18 38.27
C ALA A 10 44.20 13.95 38.24
N GLU A 11 43.58 13.61 39.38
CA GLU A 11 42.62 12.50 39.51
C GLU A 11 41.22 12.94 39.05
N ASP A 12 40.80 14.17 39.40
CA ASP A 12 39.57 14.79 38.84
C ASP A 12 39.65 14.96 37.31
N LEU A 13 40.84 15.26 36.74
CA LEU A 13 41.00 15.42 35.30
C LEU A 13 40.87 14.06 34.57
N SER A 14 41.43 13.00 35.17
CA SER A 14 41.29 11.62 34.69
C SER A 14 39.82 11.16 34.72
N ASP A 15 39.14 11.37 35.84
CA ASP A 15 37.76 10.92 36.01
C ASP A 15 36.79 11.72 35.12
N ALA A 16 37.02 13.02 34.94
CA ALA A 16 36.26 13.85 34.02
C ALA A 16 36.51 13.49 32.53
N GLU A 17 37.76 13.26 32.13
CA GLU A 17 38.08 12.80 30.77
C GLU A 17 37.49 11.42 30.47
N LEU A 18 37.51 10.51 31.46
CA LEU A 18 36.87 9.21 31.35
C LEU A 18 35.34 9.36 31.25
N GLU A 19 34.70 10.19 32.07
CA GLU A 19 33.27 10.44 31.97
C GLU A 19 32.86 11.07 30.62
N GLU A 20 33.68 11.98 30.07
CA GLU A 20 33.46 12.57 28.74
C GLU A 20 33.65 11.54 27.63
N GLU A 21 34.69 10.70 27.67
CA GLU A 21 34.90 9.58 26.74
C GLU A 21 33.73 8.59 26.81
N PHE A 22 33.30 8.19 28.01
CA PHE A 22 32.13 7.31 28.20
C PHE A 22 30.84 7.96 27.69
N ALA A 23 30.63 9.25 27.92
CA ALA A 23 29.48 9.99 27.39
C ALA A 23 29.52 10.07 25.84
N LEU A 24 30.71 10.25 25.26
CA LEU A 24 30.93 10.22 23.81
C LEU A 24 30.68 8.82 23.21
N LEU A 25 31.08 7.76 23.91
CA LEU A 25 30.80 6.39 23.51
C LEU A 25 29.31 6.07 23.57
N LEU A 26 28.60 6.53 24.60
CA LEU A 26 27.15 6.35 24.73
C LEU A 26 26.35 7.12 23.67
N LYS A 27 26.84 8.29 23.24
CA LYS A 27 26.16 9.15 22.25
C LYS A 27 26.23 8.63 20.81
N LYS A 28 27.17 7.72 20.51
CA LYS A 28 27.50 7.26 19.14
C LYS A 28 26.78 5.98 18.71
N ARG A 29 25.47 5.82 18.99
CA ARG A 29 24.73 4.61 18.53
C ARG A 29 23.21 4.78 18.31
N ARG A 30 22.73 5.89 17.73
CA ARG A 30 21.27 6.02 17.44
C ARG A 30 20.92 6.90 16.25
N ARG A 31 21.58 6.75 15.10
CA ARG A 31 21.21 7.50 13.87
C ARG A 31 21.01 6.69 12.60
N SER A 32 21.45 5.43 12.56
CA SER A 32 21.37 4.62 11.33
C SER A 32 20.09 3.78 11.20
N LYS A 33 19.32 3.57 12.28
CA LYS A 33 18.13 2.69 12.25
C LYS A 33 16.98 3.28 11.42
N SER A 34 16.83 4.61 11.38
CA SER A 34 15.73 5.26 10.68
C SER A 34 15.85 5.12 9.16
N THR A 35 17.06 5.26 8.59
CA THR A 35 17.26 5.10 7.14
C THR A 35 16.96 3.67 6.69
N PHE A 36 17.37 2.66 7.47
CA PHE A 36 17.03 1.27 7.18
C PHE A 36 15.52 0.98 7.24
N ILE A 37 14.80 1.58 8.20
CA ILE A 37 13.34 1.46 8.29
C ILE A 37 12.67 2.12 7.08
N PHE A 38 13.11 3.31 6.69
CA PHE A 38 12.58 3.99 5.50
C PHE A 38 12.82 3.19 4.23
N THR A 39 14.01 2.61 4.04
CA THR A 39 14.29 1.77 2.87
C THR A 39 13.46 0.49 2.85
N LEU A 40 13.30 -0.17 4.00
CA LEU A 40 12.46 -1.37 4.12
C LEU A 40 10.99 -1.04 3.82
N PHE A 41 10.50 0.08 4.35
CA PHE A 41 9.14 0.55 4.09
C PHE A 41 8.93 0.84 2.60
N LEU A 42 9.88 1.49 1.93
CA LEU A 42 9.79 1.79 0.51
C LEU A 42 9.74 0.51 -0.33
N ILE A 43 10.58 -0.48 -0.02
CA ILE A 43 10.58 -1.79 -0.69
C ILE A 43 9.25 -2.51 -0.47
N ALA A 44 8.74 -2.52 0.76
CA ALA A 44 7.45 -3.13 1.09
C ALA A 44 6.30 -2.45 0.34
N CYS A 45 6.28 -1.12 0.31
CA CYS A 45 5.26 -0.34 -0.40
C CYS A 45 5.31 -0.60 -1.91
N MET A 46 6.51 -0.71 -2.48
CA MET A 46 6.69 -1.05 -3.89
C MET A 46 6.25 -2.48 -4.20
N GLY A 47 6.54 -3.44 -3.32
CA GLY A 47 6.06 -4.81 -3.44
C GLY A 47 4.54 -4.91 -3.40
N VAL A 48 3.90 -4.21 -2.47
CA VAL A 48 2.44 -4.10 -2.38
C VAL A 48 1.87 -3.50 -3.67
N PHE A 49 2.43 -2.39 -4.14
CA PHE A 49 2.00 -1.76 -5.40
C PHE A 49 2.08 -2.73 -6.59
N PHE A 50 3.16 -3.51 -6.69
CA PHE A 50 3.34 -4.49 -7.76
C PHE A 50 2.32 -5.63 -7.67
N LEU A 51 1.99 -6.11 -6.47
CA LEU A 51 0.94 -7.12 -6.27
C LEU A 51 -0.44 -6.64 -6.73
N PHE A 52 -0.72 -5.34 -6.61
CA PHE A 52 -1.99 -4.76 -7.02
C PHE A 52 -2.04 -4.34 -8.50
N TRP A 53 -0.92 -4.39 -9.23
CA TRP A 53 -0.82 -3.95 -10.62
C TRP A 53 -1.78 -4.70 -11.56
N ASP A 54 -1.91 -6.02 -11.40
CA ASP A 54 -2.78 -6.87 -12.22
C ASP A 54 -4.27 -6.51 -12.10
N ARG A 55 -4.69 -5.93 -10.97
CA ARG A 55 -6.09 -5.53 -10.73
C ARG A 55 -6.45 -4.15 -11.26
N ILE A 56 -5.45 -3.35 -11.63
CA ILE A 56 -5.65 -1.94 -12.02
C ILE A 56 -6.01 -1.82 -13.49
N VAL A 57 -5.47 -2.69 -14.34
CA VAL A 57 -5.62 -2.60 -15.80
C VAL A 57 -6.67 -3.59 -16.26
N ILE A 58 -7.82 -3.07 -16.72
CA ILE A 58 -8.92 -3.90 -17.23
C ILE A 58 -9.13 -3.59 -18.70
N LEU A 59 -9.12 -4.64 -19.51
CA LEU A 59 -9.37 -4.55 -20.94
C LEU A 59 -10.81 -4.98 -21.23
N ILE A 60 -11.65 -4.03 -21.62
CA ILE A 60 -13.03 -4.29 -22.03
C ILE A 60 -13.03 -4.60 -23.53
N ARG A 61 -13.51 -5.78 -23.91
CA ARG A 61 -13.53 -6.21 -25.31
C ARG A 61 -14.70 -5.57 -26.05
N SER A 62 -14.59 -5.51 -27.37
CA SER A 62 -15.64 -4.91 -28.20
C SER A 62 -16.97 -5.67 -28.11
N GLY A 63 -18.06 -4.93 -27.88
CA GLY A 63 -19.40 -5.49 -27.61
C GLY A 63 -19.65 -5.86 -26.15
N GLU A 64 -18.75 -5.49 -25.25
CA GLU A 64 -18.92 -5.56 -23.81
C GLU A 64 -18.93 -4.15 -23.19
N SER A 65 -19.57 -4.01 -22.04
CA SER A 65 -19.62 -2.78 -21.27
C SER A 65 -19.40 -3.09 -19.79
N GLY A 66 -18.56 -2.29 -19.14
CA GLY A 66 -18.18 -2.42 -17.75
C GLY A 66 -18.99 -1.50 -16.85
N VAL A 67 -19.47 -2.02 -15.72
CA VAL A 67 -20.01 -1.21 -14.62
C VAL A 67 -19.03 -1.31 -13.45
N LEU A 68 -18.67 -0.16 -12.88
CA LEU A 68 -17.77 -0.10 -11.74
C LEU A 68 -18.54 -0.34 -10.45
N TYR A 69 -18.06 -1.28 -9.66
CA TYR A 69 -18.50 -1.49 -8.29
C TYR A 69 -17.41 -0.98 -7.34
N ASP A 70 -17.71 0.10 -6.63
CA ASP A 70 -16.87 0.60 -5.55
C ASP A 70 -17.28 -0.10 -4.25
N VAL A 71 -16.31 -0.63 -3.51
CA VAL A 71 -16.54 -1.32 -2.23
C VAL A 71 -17.00 -0.35 -1.14
N PHE A 72 -16.70 0.95 -1.26
CA PHE A 72 -17.08 1.95 -0.26
C PHE A 72 -18.40 2.66 -0.60
N SER A 73 -18.66 2.91 -1.89
CA SER A 73 -19.82 3.69 -2.36
C SER A 73 -20.93 2.83 -3.01
N GLY A 74 -20.67 1.55 -3.30
CA GLY A 74 -21.60 0.64 -3.96
C GLY A 74 -21.45 0.59 -5.48
N THR A 75 -22.49 0.12 -6.18
CA THR A 75 -22.51 0.08 -7.64
C THR A 75 -22.72 1.49 -8.18
N ASP A 76 -21.72 2.02 -8.86
CA ASP A 76 -21.90 3.25 -9.63
C ASP A 76 -22.58 2.86 -10.95
N MET A 77 -23.89 3.15 -11.05
CA MET A 77 -24.65 2.93 -12.29
C MET A 77 -24.60 4.12 -13.24
N GLU A 78 -24.02 5.26 -12.81
CA GLU A 78 -23.96 6.47 -13.63
C GLU A 78 -22.80 6.41 -14.63
N GLU A 79 -21.67 5.81 -14.21
CA GLU A 79 -20.47 5.69 -15.04
C GLU A 79 -20.41 4.32 -15.76
N ILE A 80 -20.83 4.31 -17.03
CA ILE A 80 -20.73 3.12 -17.90
C ILE A 80 -19.40 3.15 -18.67
N TYR A 81 -18.55 2.15 -18.43
CA TYR A 81 -17.26 2.03 -19.08
C TYR A 81 -17.40 1.27 -20.40
N GLY A 82 -17.21 1.98 -21.52
CA GLY A 82 -17.25 1.41 -22.87
C GLY A 82 -16.03 0.54 -23.22
N GLU A 83 -15.95 0.06 -24.45
CA GLU A 83 -14.79 -0.71 -24.93
C GLU A 83 -13.47 0.05 -24.81
N GLY A 84 -12.38 -0.66 -24.53
CA GLY A 84 -11.04 -0.07 -24.41
C GLY A 84 -10.27 -0.48 -23.16
N LEU A 85 -9.15 0.20 -22.93
CA LEU A 85 -8.31 0.01 -21.75
C LEU A 85 -8.75 1.00 -20.67
N HIS A 86 -9.21 0.48 -19.55
CA HIS A 86 -9.62 1.26 -18.40
C HIS A 86 -8.70 0.99 -17.21
N ILE A 87 -8.33 2.05 -16.53
CA ILE A 87 -7.49 2.02 -15.34
C ILE A 87 -8.40 2.29 -14.15
N ILE A 88 -8.57 1.29 -13.29
CA ILE A 88 -9.36 1.42 -12.08
C ILE A 88 -8.49 1.27 -10.85
N TRP A 89 -8.95 1.79 -9.72
CA TRP A 89 -8.28 1.56 -8.46
C TRP A 89 -8.35 0.08 -8.05
N PRO A 90 -7.31 -0.46 -7.37
CA PRO A 90 -7.20 -1.89 -7.10
C PRO A 90 -8.23 -2.42 -6.10
N TRP A 91 -8.92 -1.54 -5.37
CA TRP A 91 -10.05 -1.89 -4.51
C TRP A 91 -11.36 -1.98 -5.27
N ASN A 92 -11.49 -1.34 -6.43
CA ASN A 92 -12.71 -1.36 -7.22
C ASN A 92 -12.84 -2.66 -8.01
N ARG A 93 -14.07 -3.09 -8.25
CA ARG A 93 -14.39 -4.31 -8.99
C ARG A 93 -15.18 -3.91 -10.22
N MET A 94 -14.66 -4.17 -11.41
CA MET A 94 -15.41 -3.95 -12.64
C MET A 94 -16.17 -5.22 -13.02
N HIS A 95 -17.46 -5.06 -13.31
CA HIS A 95 -18.29 -6.11 -13.87
C HIS A 95 -18.53 -5.85 -15.35
N VAL A 96 -17.98 -6.72 -16.19
CA VAL A 96 -18.10 -6.63 -17.64
C VAL A 96 -19.28 -7.47 -18.11
N TYR A 97 -20.22 -6.84 -18.80
CA TYR A 97 -21.41 -7.47 -19.35
C TYR A 97 -21.43 -7.35 -20.87
N ASN A 98 -21.93 -8.38 -21.54
CA ASN A 98 -22.13 -8.33 -22.98
C ASN A 98 -23.36 -7.48 -23.29
N VAL A 99 -23.18 -6.44 -24.11
CA VAL A 99 -24.28 -5.55 -24.52
C VAL A 99 -24.95 -6.01 -25.82
N ARG A 100 -24.47 -7.09 -26.45
CA ARG A 100 -25.11 -7.66 -27.65
C ARG A 100 -26.37 -8.42 -27.24
N LEU A 101 -27.44 -8.20 -28.00
CA LEU A 101 -28.71 -8.91 -27.84
C LEU A 101 -28.49 -10.41 -28.12
N GLN A 102 -28.61 -11.23 -27.08
CA GLN A 102 -28.67 -12.68 -27.25
C GLN A 102 -30.13 -13.13 -27.33
N THR A 103 -30.54 -13.62 -28.50
CA THR A 103 -31.84 -14.29 -28.65
C THR A 103 -31.77 -15.65 -27.96
N LYS A 104 -32.32 -15.74 -26.75
CA LYS A 104 -32.50 -17.02 -26.06
C LYS A 104 -33.88 -17.55 -26.41
N GLU A 105 -33.97 -18.43 -27.40
CA GLU A 105 -35.21 -19.18 -27.67
C GLU A 105 -35.55 -20.00 -26.41
N ARG A 106 -36.64 -19.63 -25.75
CA ARG A 106 -37.19 -20.39 -24.62
C ARG A 106 -38.46 -21.08 -25.08
N THR A 107 -38.44 -22.39 -25.16
CA THR A 107 -39.64 -23.21 -25.38
C THR A 107 -40.45 -23.23 -24.08
N PHE A 108 -41.56 -22.50 -24.04
CA PHE A 108 -42.50 -22.58 -22.94
C PHE A 108 -43.47 -23.73 -23.20
N GLN A 109 -43.48 -24.75 -22.32
CA GLN A 109 -44.54 -25.74 -22.29
C GLN A 109 -45.77 -25.11 -21.67
N LEU A 110 -46.63 -24.54 -22.50
CA LEU A 110 -47.93 -24.04 -22.09
C LEU A 110 -48.87 -25.24 -21.92
N LEU A 111 -49.20 -25.56 -20.68
CA LEU A 111 -50.31 -26.45 -20.36
C LEU A 111 -51.61 -25.65 -20.51
N THR A 112 -52.23 -25.71 -21.69
CA THR A 112 -53.58 -25.19 -21.89
C THR A 112 -54.56 -26.06 -21.12
N ARG A 113 -55.19 -25.49 -20.09
CA ARG A 113 -56.32 -26.11 -19.40
C ARG A 113 -57.59 -25.90 -20.23
N GLY A 114 -57.79 -26.77 -21.22
CA GLY A 114 -58.95 -26.74 -22.11
C GLY A 114 -59.16 -28.12 -22.73
N GLY A 115 -59.69 -29.03 -21.93
CA GLY A 115 -60.27 -30.31 -22.33
C GLY A 115 -61.62 -30.44 -21.66
#